data_AF-A0A7J2TH25-F1
#
_entry.id   AF-A0A7J2TH25-F1
#
_cell.length_a   1.000
_cell.length_b   1.000
_cell.length_c   1.000
_cell.angle_alpha   90.00
_cell.angle_beta   90.00
_cell.angle_gamma   90.00
#
_symmetry.space_group_name_H-M   'P 1'
#
loop_
_entity.id
_entity.type
_entity.pdbx_description
1 polymer ?
#
loop_
_entity_poly.entity_id
_entity_poly.type
_entity_poly.pdbx_seq_one_letter_code
_entity_poly.pdbx_strand_id
1 'polypeptide(L)'
;PLEVPKFQLDIMNPHYSNYYSTKGQNPPADWDSPRPVFFLTVSETPYRFAIAARSEQDNRLLKLAEEWLKGALKELGIGAKTSADYGYWSVK
;
A
#
# COMPACT_ATOMS: atom_id res chain seq x y z
N PRO A 1 8.97 11.13 1.82
CA PRO A 1 10.22 10.49 1.34
C PRO A 1 11.40 11.37 1.74
N LEU A 2 12.56 10.79 2.03
CA LEU A 2 13.78 11.53 2.40
C LEU A 2 14.62 11.93 1.17
N GLU A 3 14.30 11.37 0.01
CA GLU A 3 14.91 11.66 -1.28
C GLU A 3 13.84 11.64 -2.38
N VAL A 4 14.18 12.03 -3.61
CA VAL A 4 13.26 11.94 -4.75
C VAL A 4 12.90 10.47 -5.00
N PRO A 5 11.60 10.09 -4.93
CA PRO A 5 11.21 8.70 -5.12
C PRO A 5 11.59 8.18 -6.50
N LYS A 6 12.12 6.96 -6.54
CA LYS A 6 12.38 6.25 -7.79
C LYS A 6 11.11 5.52 -8.21
N PHE A 7 10.54 5.93 -9.33
CA PHE A 7 9.34 5.31 -9.88
C PHE A 7 9.71 4.15 -10.80
N GLN A 8 8.92 3.09 -10.73
CA GLN A 8 8.98 1.96 -11.66
C GLN A 8 7.60 1.73 -12.25
N LEU A 9 7.58 1.18 -13.47
CA LEU A 9 6.35 0.73 -14.11
C LEU A 9 6.18 -0.76 -13.83
N ASP A 10 5.02 -1.13 -13.34
CA ASP A 10 4.67 -2.52 -13.09
C ASP A 10 3.32 -2.84 -13.76
N ILE A 11 2.96 -4.12 -13.83
CA ILE A 11 1.81 -4.60 -14.58
C ILE A 11 0.85 -5.37 -13.68
N MET A 12 -0.44 -5.15 -13.88
CA MET A 12 -1.49 -5.99 -13.29
C MET A 12 -2.43 -6.48 -14.38
N ASN A 13 -2.97 -7.68 -14.19
CA ASN A 13 -3.98 -8.23 -15.07
C ASN A 13 -5.22 -8.60 -14.23
N PRO A 14 -6.22 -7.71 -14.11
CA PRO A 14 -7.41 -7.98 -13.33
C PRO A 14 -8.18 -9.18 -13.88
N HIS A 15 -8.47 -10.16 -13.01
CA HIS A 15 -9.16 -11.40 -13.39
C HIS A 15 -10.56 -11.14 -13.98
N TYR A 16 -11.32 -10.20 -13.40
CA TYR A 16 -12.66 -9.81 -13.87
C TYR A 16 -12.69 -8.41 -14.48
N SER A 17 -11.86 -8.19 -15.49
CA SER A 17 -11.68 -6.86 -16.10
C SER A 17 -12.99 -6.27 -16.64
N ASN A 18 -13.84 -7.07 -17.31
CA ASN A 18 -15.11 -6.57 -17.86
C ASN A 18 -16.09 -6.19 -16.75
N TYR A 19 -16.26 -7.05 -15.73
CA TYR A 19 -17.11 -6.79 -14.57
C TYR A 19 -16.83 -5.42 -13.93
N TYR A 20 -15.55 -5.14 -13.63
CA TYR A 20 -15.16 -3.86 -13.01
C TYR A 20 -15.32 -2.68 -13.97
N SER A 21 -14.92 -2.83 -15.24
CA SER A 21 -14.98 -1.73 -16.22
C SER A 21 -16.41 -1.30 -16.57
N THR A 22 -17.37 -2.23 -16.59
CA THR A 22 -18.78 -1.95 -16.85
C THR A 22 -19.59 -1.73 -15.57
N LYS A 23 -18.93 -1.54 -14.42
CA LYS A 23 -19.56 -1.30 -13.11
C LYS A 23 -20.63 -2.34 -12.76
N GLY A 24 -20.34 -3.61 -13.03
CA GLY A 24 -21.20 -4.75 -12.70
C GLY A 24 -22.32 -5.07 -13.69
N GLN A 25 -22.40 -4.38 -14.84
CA GLN A 25 -23.36 -4.75 -15.90
C GLN A 25 -23.09 -6.14 -16.51
N ASN A 26 -21.81 -6.53 -16.62
CA ASN A 26 -21.41 -7.87 -17.00
C ASN A 26 -21.11 -8.67 -15.74
N PRO A 27 -21.49 -9.97 -15.66
CA PRO A 27 -21.13 -10.81 -14.51
C PRO A 27 -19.62 -11.07 -14.46
N PRO A 28 -19.05 -11.39 -13.28
CA PRO A 28 -17.69 -11.89 -13.20
C PRO A 28 -17.61 -13.21 -13.97
N ALA A 29 -16.59 -13.32 -14.82
CA ALA A 29 -16.46 -14.42 -15.78
C ALA A 29 -15.00 -14.83 -15.92
N ASP A 30 -14.71 -16.12 -15.69
CA ASP A 30 -13.34 -16.65 -15.76
C ASP A 30 -12.80 -16.79 -17.21
N TRP A 31 -13.64 -16.57 -18.22
CA TRP A 31 -13.27 -16.60 -19.64
C TRP A 31 -12.88 -15.23 -20.20
N ASP A 32 -12.84 -14.19 -19.36
CA ASP A 32 -12.35 -12.87 -19.76
C ASP A 32 -10.90 -12.96 -20.27
N SER A 33 -10.60 -12.31 -21.40
CA SER A 33 -9.23 -12.24 -21.90
C SER A 33 -8.36 -11.37 -20.99
N PRO A 34 -7.08 -11.74 -20.76
CA PRO A 34 -6.11 -10.89 -20.07
C PRO A 34 -6.08 -9.46 -20.62
N ARG A 35 -6.21 -8.47 -19.75
CA ARG A 35 -6.04 -7.05 -20.04
C ARG A 35 -4.92 -6.47 -19.18
N PRO A 36 -3.68 -6.40 -19.71
CA PRO A 36 -2.57 -5.83 -18.96
C PRO A 36 -2.77 -4.33 -18.73
N VAL A 37 -2.68 -3.92 -17.47
CA VAL A 37 -2.77 -2.53 -17.03
C VAL A 37 -1.45 -2.16 -16.36
N PHE A 38 -0.77 -1.15 -16.92
CA PHE A 38 0.44 -0.60 -16.32
C PHE A 38 0.09 0.35 -15.18
N PHE A 39 0.83 0.27 -14.08
CA PHE A 39 0.69 1.17 -12.94
C PHE A 39 2.05 1.55 -12.37
N LEU A 40 2.10 2.72 -11.73
CA LEU A 40 3.33 3.24 -11.13
C LEU A 40 3.54 2.63 -9.74
N THR A 41 4.78 2.22 -9.49
CA THR A 41 5.28 1.77 -8.19
C THR A 41 6.42 2.67 -7.75
N VAL A 42 6.67 2.70 -6.44
CA VAL A 42 7.85 3.34 -5.87
C VAL A 42 8.81 2.24 -5.44
N SER A 43 10.02 2.24 -5.99
CA SER A 43 11.10 1.35 -5.55
C SER A 43 11.85 1.94 -4.36
N GLU A 44 12.39 1.07 -3.50
CA GLU A 44 13.38 1.33 -2.42
C GLU A 44 13.65 2.81 -2.09
N THR A 45 12.62 3.51 -1.57
CA THR A 45 12.72 4.92 -1.22
C THR A 45 12.56 5.06 0.29
N PRO A 46 13.49 5.70 1.01
CA PRO A 46 13.37 5.92 2.44
C PRO A 46 12.26 6.95 2.75
N TYR A 47 11.45 6.64 3.76
CA TYR A 47 10.39 7.53 4.26
C TYR A 47 10.61 7.83 5.75
N ARG A 48 10.21 9.05 6.15
CA ARG A 48 10.04 9.42 7.55
C ARG A 48 8.56 9.47 7.87
N PHE A 49 8.17 8.74 8.89
CA PHE A 49 6.85 8.82 9.50
C PHE A 49 6.98 9.59 10.81
N ALA A 50 6.00 10.43 11.13
CA ALA A 50 6.00 11.23 12.34
C ALA A 50 4.63 11.12 13.01
N ILE A 51 4.65 10.94 14.33
CA ILE A 51 3.49 10.95 15.20
C ILE A 51 3.78 11.94 16.33
N ALA A 52 2.76 12.64 16.81
CA ALA A 52 2.89 13.63 17.87
C ALA A 52 1.68 13.58 18.79
N ALA A 53 1.91 13.77 20.08
CA ALA A 53 0.86 13.93 21.08
C ALA A 53 0.62 15.42 21.35
N ARG A 54 -0.61 15.79 21.72
CA ARG A 54 -0.98 17.18 22.04
C ARG A 54 -0.48 17.64 23.41
N SER A 55 -0.25 16.71 24.33
CA SER A 55 0.24 16.95 25.69
C SER A 55 1.34 15.94 25.99
N GLU A 56 2.34 16.37 26.76
CA GLU A 56 3.38 15.46 27.28
C GLU A 56 2.90 14.62 28.47
N GLN A 57 1.70 14.90 28.99
CA GLN A 57 1.11 14.12 30.07
C GLN A 57 0.73 12.73 29.55
N ASP A 58 1.32 11.71 30.16
CA ASP A 58 1.15 10.29 29.83
C ASP A 58 1.61 9.91 28.41
N ASN A 59 2.94 9.94 28.21
CA ASN A 59 3.62 9.56 26.97
C ASN A 59 3.43 8.08 26.57
N ARG A 60 2.69 7.29 27.36
CA ARG A 60 2.35 5.89 27.06
C ARG A 60 1.57 5.75 25.77
N LEU A 61 0.64 6.66 25.48
CA LEU A 61 -0.16 6.61 24.26
C LEU A 61 0.67 6.91 23.00
N LEU A 62 1.61 7.86 23.09
CA LEU A 62 2.52 8.15 21.98
C LEU A 62 3.40 6.94 21.69
N LYS A 63 3.94 6.30 22.74
CA LYS A 63 4.74 5.07 22.60
C LYS A 63 3.93 3.93 22.00
N LEU A 64 2.69 3.72 22.47
CA LEU A 64 1.80 2.69 21.93
C LEU A 64 1.47 2.93 20.45
N ALA A 65 1.20 4.19 20.08
CA ALA A 65 0.99 4.57 18.70
C ALA A 65 2.25 4.34 17.83
N GLU A 66 3.44 4.60 18.38
CA GLU A 66 4.71 4.29 17.71
C GLU A 66 4.83 2.79 17.47
N GLU A 67 4.61 1.95 18.49
CA GLU A 67 4.69 0.50 18.40
C GLU A 67 3.71 -0.06 17.37
N TRP A 68 2.46 0.43 17.37
CA TRP A 68 1.45 0.03 16.39
C TRP A 68 1.81 0.48 14.97
N LEU A 69 2.32 1.69 14.80
CA LEU A 69 2.76 2.17 13.50
C LEU A 69 3.91 1.31 12.95
N LYS A 70 4.92 1.02 13.78
CA LYS A 70 6.04 0.15 13.38
C LYS A 70 5.55 -1.25 13.02
N GLY A 71 4.62 -1.81 13.79
CA GLY A 71 4.00 -3.11 13.51
C GLY A 71 3.21 -3.11 12.21
N ALA A 72 2.33 -2.13 12.01
CA ALA A 72 1.51 -2.03 10.80
C ALA A 72 2.37 -1.90 9.53
N LEU A 73 3.43 -1.09 9.59
CA LEU A 73 4.37 -0.92 8.47
C LEU A 73 5.14 -2.20 8.10
N LYS A 74 5.39 -3.09 9.06
CA LYS A 74 6.09 -4.36 8.86
C LYS A 74 5.16 -5.51 8.46
N GLU A 75 3.98 -5.58 9.06
CA GLU A 75 3.14 -6.79 9.03
C GLU A 75 1.85 -6.63 8.23
N LEU A 76 1.31 -5.41 8.11
CA LEU A 76 0.05 -5.16 7.39
C LEU A 76 0.29 -4.51 6.02
N GLY A 77 1.35 -3.72 5.93
CA GLY A 77 1.64 -2.88 4.78
C GLY A 77 0.68 -1.69 4.67
N ILE A 78 1.08 -0.68 3.89
CA ILE A 78 0.27 0.49 3.57
C ILE A 78 0.29 0.77 2.07
N GLY A 79 -0.83 1.22 1.52
CA GLY A 79 -0.99 1.50 0.08
C GLY A 79 -1.78 0.42 -0.64
N ALA A 80 -1.54 0.29 -1.94
CA ALA A 80 -2.25 -0.67 -2.79
C ALA A 80 -1.52 -2.02 -2.84
N LYS A 81 -2.27 -3.10 -3.12
CA LYS A 81 -1.75 -4.46 -3.35
C LYS A 81 -0.93 -5.04 -2.19
N THR A 82 -1.27 -4.73 -0.94
CA THR A 82 -0.58 -5.30 0.23
C THR A 82 -0.67 -6.82 0.29
N SER A 83 -1.79 -7.40 -0.12
CA SER A 83 -1.94 -8.87 -0.25
C SER A 83 -1.03 -9.51 -1.30
N ALA A 84 -0.35 -8.71 -2.13
CA ALA A 84 0.65 -9.15 -3.10
C ALA A 84 2.05 -8.61 -2.76
N ASP A 85 2.32 -8.38 -1.46
CA ASP A 85 3.61 -7.96 -0.90
C ASP A 85 4.08 -6.54 -1.26
N TYR A 86 3.18 -5.66 -1.71
CA TYR A 86 3.51 -4.23 -1.90
C TYR A 86 3.29 -3.43 -0.62
N GLY A 87 4.06 -2.37 -0.43
CA GLY A 87 3.80 -1.40 0.64
C GLY A 87 4.25 -1.85 2.01
N TYR A 88 5.31 -2.63 2.11
CA TYR A 88 5.94 -3.02 3.38
C TYR A 88 7.24 -2.26 3.61
N TRP A 89 7.57 -2.01 4.88
CA TRP A 89 8.77 -1.28 5.27
C TRP A 89 9.64 -2.08 6.23
N SER A 90 10.95 -2.05 6.00
CA SER A 90 11.90 -2.34 7.07
C SER A 90 11.98 -1.12 8.00
N VAL A 91 11.48 -1.28 9.22
CA VAL A 91 11.51 -0.20 10.22
C VAL A 91 12.68 -0.42 11.17
N LYS A 92 13.60 0.55 11.18
CA LYS A 92 14.75 0.63 12.08
C LYS A 92 14.36 1.21 13.44
#